data_AF-A0A7S0PZ34-F1
#
_entry.id   AF-A0A7S0PZ34-F1
#
_cell.length_a   1.000
_cell.length_b   1.000
_cell.length_c   1.000
_cell.angle_alpha   90.00
_cell.angle_beta   90.00
_cell.angle_gamma   90.00
#
_symmetry.space_group_name_H-M   'P 1'
#
loop_
_entity.id
_entity.type
_entity.pdbx_description
1 polymer ?
#
loop_
_entity_poly.entity_id
_entity_poly.type
_entity_poly.pdbx_seq_one_letter_code
_entity_poly.pdbx_strand_id
1 'polypeptide(L)'
;TLDAPPAAALAAAAGLGFGVNLGALVECLRILTGGGGGILDKPATLHLEYRADVPCLMLTLVDGNAVTQCKLYTLELDSPEIVHMDTRVPVRICMRSEVLREGLAELEWGGDASAQK
;
A
#
# COMPACT_ATOMS: atom_id res chain seq x y z
N THR A 1 -2.58 34.24 -19.26
CA THR A 1 -2.85 32.94 -19.92
C THR A 1 -1.74 32.00 -19.52
N LEU A 2 -1.93 31.34 -18.38
CA LEU A 2 -0.99 30.33 -17.87
C LEU A 2 -1.35 29.01 -18.55
N ASP A 3 -0.44 28.55 -19.38
CA ASP A 3 -0.48 27.26 -20.09
C ASP A 3 -0.80 26.14 -19.09
N ALA A 4 -2.02 25.62 -19.16
CA ALA A 4 -2.34 24.33 -18.56
C ALA A 4 -1.53 23.28 -19.34
N PRO A 5 -0.76 22.40 -18.68
CA PRO A 5 -0.03 21.37 -19.41
C PRO A 5 -1.04 20.54 -20.21
N PRO A 6 -0.76 20.24 -21.49
CA PRO A 6 -1.68 19.52 -22.34
C PRO A 6 -1.97 18.16 -21.68
N ALA A 7 -3.23 17.77 -21.60
CA ALA A 7 -3.67 16.50 -20.99
C ALA A 7 -2.88 15.26 -21.50
N ALA A 8 -2.24 15.37 -22.67
CA ALA A 8 -1.32 14.39 -23.24
C ALA A 8 -0.03 14.18 -22.40
N ALA A 9 0.47 15.19 -21.68
CA ALA A 9 1.64 15.07 -20.81
C ALA A 9 1.35 14.33 -19.49
N LEU A 10 0.09 14.35 -19.02
CA LEU A 10 -0.33 13.55 -17.87
C LEU A 10 -0.43 12.05 -18.22
N ALA A 11 -0.80 11.73 -19.47
CA ALA A 11 -0.86 10.36 -19.96
C ALA A 11 0.55 9.73 -20.16
N ALA A 12 1.60 10.54 -20.33
CA ALA A 12 2.98 10.07 -20.48
C ALA A 12 3.63 9.60 -19.15
N ALA A 13 2.98 9.85 -18.01
CA ALA A 13 3.35 9.30 -16.71
C ALA A 13 2.56 8.01 -16.36
N ALA A 14 2.06 7.30 -17.37
CA ALA A 14 1.44 5.99 -17.21
C ALA A 14 2.49 4.95 -16.81
N GLY A 15 2.91 5.00 -15.53
CA GLY A 15 3.74 3.98 -14.92
C GLY A 15 3.04 2.63 -14.88
N LEU A 16 3.81 1.58 -14.60
CA LEU A 16 3.27 0.25 -14.34
C LEU A 16 2.33 0.31 -13.13
N GLY A 17 1.03 0.16 -13.37
CA GLY A 17 -0.02 0.14 -12.35
C GLY A 17 -0.78 -1.18 -12.40
N PHE A 18 -0.90 -1.82 -11.24
CA PHE A 18 -1.69 -3.04 -11.10
C PHE A 18 -2.24 -3.15 -9.67
N GLY A 19 -3.40 -3.80 -9.55
CA GLY A 19 -3.99 -4.14 -8.27
C GLY A 19 -3.49 -5.50 -7.80
N VAL A 20 -3.43 -5.71 -6.49
CA VAL A 20 -3.17 -7.02 -5.87
C VAL A 20 -4.13 -7.23 -4.71
N ASN A 21 -4.46 -8.49 -4.43
CA ASN A 21 -5.22 -8.81 -3.23
C ASN A 21 -4.35 -8.53 -1.99
N LEU A 22 -4.69 -7.49 -1.23
CA LEU A 22 -3.92 -7.05 -0.07
C LEU A 22 -3.84 -8.12 1.02
N GLY A 23 -4.92 -8.89 1.23
CA GLY A 23 -4.93 -9.99 2.20
C GLY A 23 -3.92 -11.09 1.83
N ALA A 24 -3.90 -11.51 0.57
CA ALA A 24 -2.93 -12.49 0.06
C ALA A 24 -1.50 -11.95 0.14
N LEU A 25 -1.29 -10.67 -0.18
CA LEU A 25 0.01 -10.02 -0.04
C LEU A 25 0.50 -10.02 1.41
N VAL A 26 -0.35 -9.61 2.35
CA VAL A 26 -0.03 -9.60 3.78
C VAL A 26 0.27 -11.00 4.30
N GLU A 27 -0.48 -12.01 3.86
CA GLU A 27 -0.21 -13.39 4.28
C GLU A 27 1.13 -13.92 3.74
N CYS A 28 1.49 -13.56 2.50
CA CYS A 28 2.81 -13.87 1.95
C CYS A 28 3.93 -13.16 2.74
N LEU A 29 3.74 -11.88 3.07
CA LEU A 29 4.72 -11.11 3.86
C LEU A 29 4.81 -11.59 5.31
N ARG A 30 3.73 -12.14 5.87
CA ARG A 30 3.73 -12.70 7.23
C ARG A 30 4.72 -13.86 7.36
N ILE A 31 5.03 -14.57 6.28
CA ILE A 31 6.07 -15.62 6.25
C ILE A 31 7.43 -15.05 6.68
N LEU A 32 7.75 -13.80 6.35
CA LEU A 32 8.98 -13.11 6.79
C LEU A 32 9.00 -12.84 8.30
N THR A 33 7.82 -12.81 8.94
CA THR A 33 7.65 -12.42 10.35
C THR A 33 7.31 -13.59 11.27
N GLY A 34 6.80 -14.70 10.74
CA GLY A 34 6.24 -15.82 11.51
C GLY A 34 7.16 -17.04 11.64
N GLY A 35 8.28 -17.10 10.92
CA GLY A 35 9.25 -18.20 10.96
C GLY A 35 10.32 -17.96 12.03
N GLY A 36 10.00 -18.17 13.30
CA GLY A 36 11.01 -18.18 14.37
C GLY A 36 12.09 -19.23 14.09
N GLY A 37 13.32 -18.79 13.82
CA GLY A 37 14.46 -19.70 13.62
C GLY A 37 15.63 -19.16 12.78
N GLY A 38 15.46 -18.03 12.09
CA GLY A 38 16.57 -17.34 11.43
C GLY A 38 17.55 -16.78 12.47
N ILE A 39 18.81 -17.18 12.37
CA ILE A 39 19.97 -16.62 13.08
C ILE A 39 19.79 -15.10 13.22
N LEU A 40 19.83 -14.60 14.44
CA LEU A 40 19.54 -13.21 14.87
C LEU A 40 20.25 -12.08 14.09
N ASP A 41 21.10 -12.41 13.12
CA ASP A 41 22.06 -11.51 12.49
C ASP A 41 21.87 -11.34 10.96
N LYS A 42 20.86 -11.97 10.33
CA LYS A 42 20.61 -11.76 8.89
C LYS A 42 19.22 -11.18 8.60
N PRO A 43 19.13 -10.02 7.93
CA PRO A 43 17.86 -9.48 7.49
C PRO A 43 17.27 -10.37 6.39
N ALA A 44 15.99 -10.70 6.51
CA ALA A 44 15.26 -11.33 5.42
C ALA A 44 15.21 -10.38 4.21
N THR A 45 15.40 -10.92 3.01
CA THR A 45 15.37 -10.13 1.76
C THR A 45 14.09 -10.43 0.98
N LEU A 46 13.43 -9.39 0.50
CA LEU A 46 12.25 -9.50 -0.37
C LEU A 46 12.62 -9.02 -1.78
N HIS A 47 12.45 -9.90 -2.77
CA HIS A 47 12.55 -9.55 -4.18
C HIS A 47 11.16 -9.57 -4.82
N LEU A 48 10.86 -8.50 -5.56
CA LEU A 48 9.59 -8.29 -6.25
C LEU A 48 9.85 -8.27 -7.76
N GLU A 49 9.20 -9.18 -8.49
CA GLU A 49 9.28 -9.27 -9.95
C GLU A 49 7.86 -9.23 -10.51
N TYR A 50 7.58 -8.24 -11.37
CA TYR A 50 6.33 -8.22 -12.13
C TYR A 50 6.52 -8.95 -13.46
N ARG A 51 5.66 -9.93 -13.73
CA ARG A 51 5.65 -10.69 -14.98
C ARG A 51 4.46 -10.25 -15.83
N ALA A 52 4.75 -9.73 -17.02
CA ALA A 52 3.74 -9.23 -17.95
C ALA A 52 3.19 -10.34 -18.86
N ASP A 53 3.97 -11.39 -19.11
CA ASP A 53 3.57 -12.58 -19.87
C ASP A 53 2.47 -13.37 -19.15
N VAL A 54 2.56 -13.42 -17.82
CA VAL A 54 1.52 -13.95 -16.94
C VAL A 54 1.26 -12.88 -15.88
N PRO A 55 0.19 -12.07 -15.99
CA PRO A 55 -0.02 -10.87 -15.18
C PRO A 55 -0.06 -11.22 -13.69
N CYS A 56 1.10 -11.14 -13.06
CA CYS A 56 1.32 -11.55 -11.69
C CYS A 56 2.54 -10.83 -11.10
N LEU A 57 2.48 -10.62 -9.80
CA LEU A 57 3.58 -10.21 -8.96
C LEU A 57 4.18 -11.45 -8.30
N MET A 58 5.43 -11.73 -8.63
CA MET A 58 6.24 -12.76 -7.99
C MET A 58 6.98 -12.16 -6.80
N LEU A 59 6.79 -12.74 -5.62
CA LEU A 59 7.51 -12.41 -4.40
C LEU A 59 8.49 -13.54 -4.11
N THR A 60 9.78 -13.23 -4.03
CA THR A 60 10.80 -14.17 -3.56
C THR A 60 11.32 -13.69 -2.21
N LEU A 61 11.03 -14.48 -1.18
CA LEU A 61 11.41 -14.24 0.20
C LEU A 61 12.63 -15.10 0.50
N VAL A 62 13.72 -14.48 0.94
CA VAL A 62 14.97 -15.17 1.30
C VAL A 62 15.24 -14.92 2.77
N ASP A 63 15.23 -15.99 3.56
CA ASP A 63 15.57 -16.00 4.99
C ASP A 63 16.64 -17.06 5.25
N GLY A 64 17.89 -16.61 5.41
CA GLY A 64 19.04 -17.50 5.53
C GLY A 64 19.19 -18.42 4.31
N ASN A 65 18.92 -19.71 4.50
CA ASN A 65 18.96 -20.74 3.45
C ASN A 65 17.56 -21.13 2.95
N ALA A 66 16.50 -20.58 3.55
CA ALA A 66 15.14 -20.81 3.13
C ALA A 66 14.75 -19.80 2.05
N VAL A 67 14.15 -20.30 0.97
CA VAL A 67 13.59 -19.49 -0.11
C VAL A 67 12.13 -19.83 -0.26
N THR A 68 11.27 -18.84 -0.10
CA THR A 68 9.82 -18.98 -0.32
C THR A 68 9.43 -18.13 -1.52
N GLN A 69 8.72 -18.72 -2.46
CA GLN A 69 8.16 -18.00 -3.60
C GLN A 69 6.64 -17.93 -3.50
N CYS A 70 6.10 -16.73 -3.69
CA CYS A 70 4.67 -16.50 -3.75
C CYS A 70 4.32 -15.85 -5.08
N LYS A 71 3.23 -16.31 -5.69
CA LYS A 71 2.69 -15.76 -6.93
C LYS A 71 1.35 -15.10 -6.63
N LEU A 72 1.26 -13.80 -6.84
CA LEU A 72 0.02 -13.03 -6.70
C LEU A 72 -0.45 -12.60 -8.08
N TYR A 73 -1.63 -13.06 -8.51
CA TYR A 73 -2.22 -12.56 -9.75
C TYR A 73 -2.58 -11.08 -9.62
N THR A 74 -2.28 -10.32 -10.66
CA THR A 74 -2.59 -8.89 -10.68
C THR A 74 -3.98 -8.63 -11.23
N LEU A 75 -4.59 -7.57 -10.71
CA LEU A 75 -5.87 -7.04 -11.16
C LEU A 75 -5.62 -5.79 -12.02
N GLU A 76 -6.43 -5.59 -13.03
CA GLU A 76 -6.46 -4.32 -13.74
C GLU A 76 -6.99 -3.23 -12.79
N LEU A 77 -6.30 -2.08 -12.76
CA LEU A 77 -6.76 -0.92 -12.01
C LEU A 77 -7.55 -0.02 -12.94
N ASP A 78 -8.71 0.43 -12.48
CA ASP A 78 -9.29 1.65 -13.01
C ASP A 78 -8.33 2.81 -12.75
N SER A 79 -8.29 3.77 -13.68
CA SER A 79 -7.40 4.94 -13.60
C SER A 79 -7.50 5.59 -12.21
N PRO A 80 -6.39 5.76 -11.48
CA PRO A 80 -6.44 6.28 -10.13
C PRO A 80 -7.08 7.66 -10.14
N GLU A 81 -8.11 7.86 -9.31
CA GLU A 81 -8.70 9.17 -9.12
C GLU A 81 -7.64 10.07 -8.49
N ILE A 82 -7.12 11.01 -9.28
CA ILE A 82 -6.13 11.97 -8.79
C ILE A 82 -6.86 12.97 -7.91
N VAL A 83 -6.94 12.66 -6.61
CA VAL A 83 -7.42 13.59 -5.60
C VAL A 83 -6.40 14.72 -5.50
N HIS A 84 -6.70 15.83 -6.17
CA HIS A 84 -5.94 17.06 -6.01
C HIS A 84 -6.22 17.59 -4.61
N MET A 85 -5.27 17.41 -3.70
CA MET A 85 -5.32 18.07 -2.39
C MET A 85 -5.22 19.58 -2.62
N ASP A 86 -6.34 20.26 -2.44
CA ASP A 86 -6.40 21.72 -2.55
C ASP A 86 -5.40 22.32 -1.55
N THR A 87 -4.51 23.17 -2.04
CA THR A 87 -3.41 23.75 -1.25
C THR A 87 -3.89 24.81 -0.26
N ARG A 88 -5.19 25.11 -0.26
CA ARG A 88 -5.84 26.04 0.67
C ARG A 88 -6.25 25.36 1.97
N VAL A 89 -5.34 24.63 2.59
CA VAL A 89 -5.58 24.06 3.91
C VAL A 89 -5.41 25.19 4.95
N PRO A 90 -6.48 25.65 5.63
CA PRO A 90 -6.40 26.81 6.52
C PRO A 90 -5.60 26.52 7.80
N VAL A 91 -5.49 25.24 8.20
CA VAL A 91 -4.79 24.82 9.42
C VAL A 91 -4.09 23.48 9.16
N ARG A 92 -2.80 23.39 9.48
CA ARG A 92 -2.01 22.17 9.41
C ARG A 92 -1.58 21.75 10.81
N ILE A 93 -1.95 20.53 11.22
CA ILE A 93 -1.54 19.94 12.49
C ILE A 93 -0.62 18.76 12.18
N CYS A 94 0.55 18.73 12.83
CA CYS A 94 1.47 17.59 12.77
C CYS A 94 1.70 17.10 14.20
N MET A 95 1.44 15.82 14.44
CA MET A 95 1.60 15.19 15.74
C MET A 95 2.28 13.83 15.58
N ARG A 96 2.84 13.33 16.68
CA ARG A 96 3.46 12.00 16.73
C ARG A 96 2.40 10.92 16.59
N SER A 97 2.65 9.91 15.77
CA SER A 97 1.71 8.84 15.46
C SER A 97 1.25 8.08 16.70
N GLU A 98 2.12 7.96 17.71
CA GLU A 98 1.81 7.26 18.97
C GLU A 98 0.71 7.99 19.75
N VAL A 99 0.80 9.32 19.83
CA VAL A 99 -0.17 10.18 20.52
C VAL A 99 -1.52 10.16 19.80
N LEU A 100 -1.49 10.16 18.46
CA LEU A 100 -2.71 10.06 17.65
C LEU A 100 -3.40 8.70 17.87
N ARG A 101 -2.64 7.61 17.91
CA ARG A 101 -3.19 6.26 18.12
C ARG A 101 -3.87 6.13 19.48
N GLU A 102 -3.27 6.65 20.54
CA GLU A 102 -3.85 6.65 21.89
C GLU A 102 -5.16 7.44 21.92
N GLY A 103 -5.16 8.65 21.36
CA GLY A 103 -6.37 9.47 21.26
C GLY A 103 -7.47 8.84 20.41
N LEU A 104 -7.13 8.18 19.30
CA LEU A 104 -8.09 7.54 18.40
C LEU A 104 -8.68 6.25 19.00
N ALA A 105 -7.93 5.54 19.85
CA ALA A 105 -8.40 4.33 20.52
C ALA A 105 -9.47 4.62 21.60
N GLU A 106 -9.41 5.81 22.20
CA GLU A 106 -10.38 6.31 23.19
C GLU A 106 -11.65 6.87 22.53
N LEU A 107 -11.65 7.09 21.21
CA LEU A 107 -12.86 7.54 20.52
C LEU A 107 -13.84 6.38 20.42
N GLU A 108 -14.99 6.53 21.09
CA GLU A 108 -16.14 5.67 20.85
C GLU A 108 -16.61 5.89 19.40
N TRP A 109 -16.50 4.84 18.59
CA TRP A 109 -17.08 4.81 17.25
C TRP A 109 -18.60 4.64 17.33
N GLY A 110 -19.27 5.64 17.91
CA GLY A 110 -20.72 5.73 17.92
C GLY A 110 -21.23 6.12 16.53
N GLY A 111 -21.69 5.12 15.77
CA GLY A 111 -22.45 5.35 14.55
C GLY A 111 -23.77 6.05 14.86
N ASP A 112 -24.04 7.14 14.13
CA ASP A 112 -25.29 7.88 13.98
C ASP A 112 -25.91 8.54 15.21
N ALA A 113 -25.29 9.65 15.65
CA ALA A 113 -26.06 10.76 16.20
C ALA A 113 -26.74 11.54 15.06
N SER A 114 -27.83 10.99 14.50
CA SER A 114 -29.08 11.70 14.11
C SER A 114 -29.84 11.04 12.94
N ALA A 115 -31.05 10.52 13.21
CA ALA A 115 -32.22 10.68 12.34
C ALA A 115 -33.50 10.05 12.92
N GLN A 116 -34.44 10.92 13.32
CA GLN A 116 -35.91 10.72 13.36
C GLN A 116 -36.43 9.75 14.44
N LYS A 117 -37.20 10.21 15.44
CA LYS A 117 -38.45 10.95 15.30
C LYS A 117 -38.87 11.56 16.65
#